data_AF-A0A399I0M0-F1
#
_entry.id   AF-A0A399I0M0-F1
#
_cell.length_a   1.000
_cell.length_b   1.000
_cell.length_c   1.000
_cell.angle_alpha   90.00
_cell.angle_beta   90.00
_cell.angle_gamma   90.00
#
_symmetry.space_group_name_H-M   'P 1'
#
loop_
_entity.id
_entity.type
_entity.pdbx_description
1 polymer ?
#
loop_
_entity_poly.entity_id
_entity_poly.type
_entity_poly.pdbx_seq_one_letter_code
_entity_poly.pdbx_strand_id
1 'polypeptide(L)'
;MQIDMHYYGTYAMARAAGLNGDIALRIAEAAQFVDDYTEEDDVETSDGALISYWPSGHGMVCDANFDPADLDKADPHKVWVTFHFLPGTEGTSYQENMQCTKNSAVAQEAIERVLTRSNEPFAPDLWG
;
A
#
# COMPACT_ATOMS: atom_id res chain seq x y z
N MET A 1 -10.63 7.88 -9.85
CA MET A 1 -10.12 8.05 -8.49
C MET A 1 -11.25 8.55 -7.60
N GLN A 2 -11.58 7.81 -6.56
CA GLN A 2 -12.56 8.18 -5.54
C GLN A 2 -11.83 8.98 -4.46
N ILE A 3 -12.18 10.26 -4.29
CA ILE A 3 -11.53 11.10 -3.26
C ILE A 3 -12.31 10.96 -1.95
N ASP A 4 -11.67 10.41 -0.90
CA ASP A 4 -12.27 10.28 0.43
C ASP A 4 -11.31 10.53 1.59
N MET A 5 -11.59 9.88 2.74
CA MET A 5 -10.78 9.95 3.93
C MET A 5 -9.34 9.47 3.69
N HIS A 6 -9.11 8.46 2.85
CA HIS A 6 -7.75 8.01 2.53
C HIS A 6 -6.95 9.13 1.87
N TYR A 7 -7.50 9.76 0.82
CA TYR A 7 -6.86 10.89 0.15
C TYR A 7 -6.58 12.06 1.12
N TYR A 8 -7.61 12.59 1.79
CA TYR A 8 -7.45 13.78 2.63
C TYR A 8 -6.69 13.49 3.93
N GLY A 9 -6.85 12.30 4.48
CA GLY A 9 -6.11 11.83 5.65
C GLY A 9 -4.62 11.72 5.36
N THR A 10 -4.26 11.11 4.24
CA THR A 10 -2.87 11.00 3.77
C THR A 10 -2.26 12.37 3.52
N TYR A 11 -2.99 13.25 2.82
CA TYR A 11 -2.57 14.64 2.62
C TYR A 11 -2.32 15.36 3.96
N ALA A 12 -3.28 15.27 4.89
CA ALA A 12 -3.17 15.94 6.19
C ALA A 12 -1.98 15.42 7.00
N MET A 13 -1.73 14.11 6.98
CA MET A 13 -0.57 13.49 7.64
C MET A 13 0.75 13.94 7.02
N ALA A 14 0.86 13.97 5.69
CA ALA A 14 2.04 14.47 4.99
C ALA A 14 2.32 15.95 5.32
N ARG A 15 1.27 16.79 5.37
CA ARG A 15 1.39 18.20 5.77
C ARG A 15 1.79 18.36 7.23
N ALA A 16 1.22 17.54 8.13
CA ALA A 16 1.59 17.52 9.54
C ALA A 16 3.06 17.10 9.76
N ALA A 17 3.59 16.24 8.88
CA ALA A 17 5.00 15.85 8.86
C ALA A 17 5.94 16.95 8.28
N GLY A 18 5.40 18.08 7.82
CA GLY A 18 6.17 19.22 7.32
C GLY A 18 6.46 19.21 5.81
N LEU A 19 5.90 18.25 5.05
CA LEU A 19 6.05 18.22 3.60
C LEU A 19 5.27 19.35 2.94
N ASN A 20 5.79 19.90 1.83
CA ASN A 20 5.11 20.99 1.11
C ASN A 20 3.80 20.52 0.45
N GLY A 21 2.97 21.46 -0.01
CA GLY A 21 1.64 21.17 -0.55
C GLY A 21 1.67 20.25 -1.76
N ASP A 22 2.57 20.51 -2.72
CA ASP A 22 2.66 19.76 -3.98
C ASP A 22 3.10 18.31 -3.73
N ILE A 23 4.07 18.11 -2.83
CA ILE A 23 4.53 16.77 -2.44
C ILE A 23 3.43 16.03 -1.69
N ALA A 24 2.75 16.68 -0.73
CA ALA A 24 1.66 16.05 0.00
C ALA A 24 0.49 15.64 -0.92
N LEU A 25 0.20 16.42 -1.96
CA LEU A 25 -0.79 16.06 -2.98
C LEU A 25 -0.37 14.82 -3.76
N ARG A 26 0.89 14.76 -4.23
CA ARG A 26 1.40 13.59 -4.96
C ARG A 26 1.33 12.31 -4.13
N ILE A 27 1.68 12.38 -2.84
CA ILE A 27 1.59 11.23 -1.94
C ILE A 27 0.13 10.78 -1.80
N ALA A 28 -0.80 11.72 -1.61
CA ALA A 28 -2.22 11.41 -1.49
C ALA A 28 -2.79 10.82 -2.80
N GLU A 29 -2.36 11.31 -3.96
CA GLU A 29 -2.74 10.78 -5.27
C GLU A 29 -2.20 9.37 -5.49
N ALA A 30 -0.93 9.12 -5.13
CA ALA A 30 -0.32 7.81 -5.23
C ALA A 30 -1.00 6.79 -4.30
N ALA A 31 -1.24 7.16 -3.03
CA ALA A 31 -1.92 6.32 -2.07
C ALA A 31 -3.37 5.99 -2.50
N GLN A 32 -4.13 6.99 -2.95
CA GLN A 32 -5.51 6.75 -3.42
C GLN A 32 -5.55 5.93 -4.71
N PHE A 33 -4.56 6.08 -5.60
CA PHE A 33 -4.46 5.25 -6.79
C PHE A 33 -4.33 3.76 -6.44
N VAL A 34 -3.49 3.43 -5.46
CA VAL A 34 -3.32 2.06 -4.96
C VAL A 34 -4.59 1.55 -4.29
N ASP A 35 -5.25 2.38 -3.47
CA ASP A 35 -6.50 2.03 -2.78
C ASP A 35 -7.66 1.76 -3.75
N ASP A 36 -7.77 2.55 -4.83
CA ASP A 36 -8.83 2.44 -5.83
C ASP A 36 -8.62 1.30 -6.85
N TYR A 37 -7.45 0.66 -6.86
CA TYR A 37 -7.07 -0.23 -7.95
C TYR A 37 -7.70 -1.63 -7.85
N THR A 38 -8.80 -1.85 -8.56
CA THR A 38 -9.59 -3.09 -8.49
C THR A 38 -9.46 -4.02 -9.71
N GLU A 39 -8.60 -3.68 -10.68
CA GLU A 39 -8.46 -4.44 -11.93
C GLU A 39 -7.27 -5.40 -11.88
N GLU A 40 -7.40 -6.57 -12.51
CA GLU A 40 -6.31 -7.52 -12.79
C GLU A 40 -6.13 -7.68 -14.31
N ASP A 41 -4.88 -7.73 -14.79
CA ASP A 41 -4.57 -7.98 -16.20
C ASP A 41 -3.11 -8.42 -16.39
N ASP A 42 -2.82 -8.90 -17.59
CA ASP A 42 -1.49 -9.27 -18.04
C ASP A 42 -1.04 -8.35 -19.19
N VAL A 43 0.15 -7.76 -19.05
CA VAL A 43 0.78 -6.98 -20.12
C VAL A 43 1.88 -7.81 -20.79
N GLU A 44 1.64 -8.22 -22.04
CA GLU A 44 2.66 -8.83 -22.88
C GLU A 44 3.57 -7.76 -23.49
N THR A 45 4.86 -7.88 -23.22
CA THR A 45 5.91 -7.00 -23.77
C THR A 45 6.27 -7.42 -25.20
N SER A 46 6.84 -6.50 -25.97
CA SER A 46 7.20 -6.76 -27.38
C SER A 46 8.24 -7.87 -27.59
N ASP A 47 8.98 -8.23 -26.55
CA ASP A 47 9.96 -9.32 -26.51
C ASP A 47 9.43 -10.62 -25.87
N GLY A 48 8.13 -10.68 -25.56
CA GLY A 48 7.43 -11.88 -25.11
C GLY A 48 7.49 -12.15 -23.60
N ALA A 49 7.97 -11.19 -22.80
CA ALA A 49 7.81 -11.26 -21.35
C ALA A 49 6.37 -10.88 -20.95
N LEU A 50 5.86 -11.51 -19.90
CA LEU A 50 4.54 -11.26 -19.33
C LEU A 50 4.69 -10.52 -18.00
N ILE A 51 3.99 -9.40 -17.84
CA ILE A 51 3.90 -8.67 -16.59
C ILE A 51 2.47 -8.79 -16.09
N SER A 52 2.27 -9.60 -15.05
CA SER A 52 0.99 -9.71 -14.36
C SER A 52 0.93 -8.74 -13.19
N TYR A 53 -0.22 -8.09 -13.02
CA TYR A 53 -0.48 -7.25 -11.85
C TYR A 53 -1.76 -7.68 -11.13
N TRP A 54 -1.80 -7.43 -9.81
CA TRP A 54 -2.94 -7.76 -8.96
C TRP A 54 -3.57 -6.49 -8.39
N PRO A 55 -4.90 -6.47 -8.23
CA PRO A 55 -5.60 -5.37 -7.61
C PRO A 55 -5.18 -5.23 -6.14
N SER A 56 -4.89 -4.00 -5.73
CA SER A 56 -4.62 -3.64 -4.34
C SER A 56 -5.84 -3.10 -3.61
N GLY A 57 -6.83 -2.62 -4.37
CA GLY A 57 -8.14 -2.24 -3.88
C GLY A 57 -9.09 -3.43 -3.83
N HIS A 58 -10.05 -3.35 -2.93
CA HIS A 58 -11.21 -4.24 -2.94
C HIS A 58 -12.45 -3.37 -3.08
N GLY A 59 -13.36 -3.75 -3.98
CA GLY A 59 -14.73 -3.25 -3.88
C GLY A 59 -15.22 -3.59 -2.49
N MET A 60 -15.44 -2.57 -1.63
CA MET A 60 -15.84 -2.80 -0.25
C MET A 60 -16.94 -3.85 -0.24
N VAL A 61 -16.72 -4.90 0.52
CA VAL A 61 -17.75 -5.89 0.81
C VAL A 61 -18.70 -5.26 1.83
N CYS A 62 -19.35 -4.17 1.43
CA CYS A 62 -20.41 -3.48 2.14
C CYS A 62 -21.78 -4.06 1.79
N ASP A 63 -21.81 -5.26 1.22
CA ASP A 63 -23.03 -6.07 1.21
C ASP A 63 -23.36 -6.42 2.66
N ALA A 64 -24.59 -6.14 3.10
CA ALA A 64 -25.07 -6.50 4.43
C ALA A 64 -25.05 -8.04 4.67
N ASN A 65 -24.76 -8.80 3.62
CA ASN A 65 -24.59 -10.26 3.62
C ASN A 65 -23.12 -10.71 3.54
N PHE A 66 -22.15 -9.82 3.77
CA PHE A 66 -20.73 -10.20 3.77
C PHE A 66 -20.47 -11.36 4.75
N ASP A 67 -20.15 -12.52 4.20
CA ASP A 67 -19.67 -13.66 4.96
C ASP A 67 -18.14 -13.57 5.05
N PRO A 68 -17.53 -13.59 6.24
CA PRO A 68 -16.08 -13.72 6.39
C PRO A 68 -15.47 -14.88 5.60
N ALA A 69 -16.24 -15.91 5.24
CA ALA A 69 -15.81 -16.99 4.34
C ALA A 69 -15.59 -16.52 2.88
N ASP A 70 -16.12 -15.36 2.47
CA ASP A 70 -15.83 -14.76 1.16
C ASP A 70 -14.45 -14.07 1.11
N LEU A 71 -13.83 -13.79 2.26
CA LEU A 71 -12.42 -13.38 2.33
C LEU A 71 -11.48 -14.49 1.83
N ASP A 72 -11.93 -15.74 1.85
CA ASP A 72 -11.16 -16.89 1.36
C ASP A 72 -11.06 -16.91 -0.18
N LYS A 73 -11.90 -16.13 -0.88
CA LYS A 73 -11.93 -16.04 -2.35
C LYS A 73 -11.15 -14.87 -2.93
N ALA A 74 -10.91 -13.81 -2.16
CA ALA A 74 -10.17 -12.62 -2.57
C ALA A 74 -8.89 -12.54 -1.75
N ASP A 75 -7.77 -13.04 -2.27
CA ASP A 75 -6.49 -13.27 -1.58
C ASP A 75 -6.02 -12.09 -0.69
N PRO A 76 -6.43 -12.04 0.60
CA PRO A 76 -6.13 -10.91 1.46
C PRO A 76 -4.65 -10.94 1.84
N HIS A 77 -3.99 -12.09 1.71
CA HIS A 77 -2.57 -12.25 1.98
C HIS A 77 -1.70 -11.59 0.92
N LYS A 78 -2.11 -11.59 -0.35
CA LYS A 78 -1.38 -10.88 -1.42
C LYS A 78 -1.48 -9.35 -1.33
N VAL A 79 -2.55 -8.85 -0.72
CA VAL A 79 -2.87 -7.42 -0.72
C VAL A 79 -2.70 -6.78 0.65
N TRP A 80 -3.34 -7.31 1.69
CA TRP A 80 -3.34 -6.67 3.01
C TRP A 80 -2.00 -6.80 3.73
N VAL A 81 -1.36 -7.97 3.65
CA VAL A 81 -0.03 -8.17 4.25
C VAL A 81 1.02 -7.32 3.53
N THR A 82 0.94 -7.21 2.21
CA THR A 82 1.95 -6.50 1.41
C THR A 82 1.79 -4.97 1.49
N PHE A 83 0.56 -4.46 1.51
CA PHE A 83 0.29 -3.02 1.39
C PHE A 83 -0.24 -2.36 2.67
N HIS A 84 -0.99 -3.08 3.51
CA HIS A 84 -1.70 -2.47 4.65
C HIS A 84 -1.05 -2.78 6.01
N PHE A 85 -0.42 -3.95 6.14
CA PHE A 85 0.12 -4.44 7.41
C PHE A 85 1.54 -5.00 7.22
N LEU A 86 2.54 -4.11 7.28
CA LEU A 86 3.95 -4.53 7.29
C LEU A 86 4.23 -5.42 8.51
N PRO A 87 4.64 -6.69 8.32
CA PRO A 87 4.98 -7.57 9.43
C PRO A 87 6.07 -6.98 10.31
N GLY A 88 6.00 -7.16 11.63
CA GLY A 88 7.03 -6.69 12.56
C GLY A 88 8.34 -7.47 12.44
N THR A 89 8.30 -8.72 11.96
CA THR A 89 9.46 -9.63 11.83
C THR A 89 10.19 -9.87 13.16
N GLU A 90 9.43 -9.84 14.26
CA GLU A 90 9.92 -10.04 15.61
C GLU A 90 9.31 -11.31 16.22
N GLY A 91 10.09 -12.03 17.01
CA GLY A 91 9.65 -13.24 17.71
C GLY A 91 10.10 -14.55 17.05
N THR A 92 9.60 -15.67 17.58
CA THR A 92 10.11 -17.01 17.28
C THR A 92 9.10 -17.89 16.54
N SER A 93 7.81 -17.55 16.64
CA SER A 93 6.75 -18.20 15.88
C SER A 93 6.38 -17.40 14.63
N TYR A 94 5.70 -18.07 13.69
CA TYR A 94 5.14 -17.41 12.51
C TYR A 94 4.17 -16.29 12.91
N GLN A 95 3.30 -16.54 13.88
CA GLN A 95 2.28 -15.59 14.33
C GLN A 95 2.89 -14.35 15.00
N GLU A 96 3.98 -14.50 15.75
CA GLU A 96 4.71 -13.37 16.31
C GLU A 96 5.35 -12.53 15.20
N ASN A 97 5.99 -13.17 14.22
CA ASN A 97 6.63 -12.47 13.09
C ASN A 97 5.64 -11.67 12.23
N MET A 98 4.41 -12.18 12.09
CA MET A 98 3.35 -11.55 11.29
C MET A 98 2.65 -10.37 11.99
N GLN A 99 2.90 -10.13 13.28
CA GLN A 99 2.28 -9.00 13.99
C GLN A 99 2.91 -7.68 13.52
N CYS A 100 2.08 -6.76 13.02
CA CYS A 100 2.50 -5.39 12.71
C CYS A 100 2.79 -4.65 14.01
N THR A 101 4.06 -4.38 14.28
CA THR A 101 4.52 -3.66 15.46
C THR A 101 5.04 -2.28 15.07
N LYS A 102 4.84 -1.30 15.97
CA LYS A 102 5.31 0.07 15.74
C LYS A 102 6.83 0.10 15.76
N ASN A 103 7.43 0.82 14.82
CA ASN A 103 8.88 1.05 14.77
C ASN A 103 9.72 -0.26 14.72
N SER A 104 9.20 -1.31 14.07
CA SER A 104 9.95 -2.53 13.83
C SER A 104 11.21 -2.28 12.98
N ALA A 105 12.17 -3.21 13.03
CA ALA A 105 13.41 -3.09 12.24
C ALA A 105 13.13 -2.99 10.73
N VAL A 106 12.19 -3.79 10.22
CA VAL A 106 11.80 -3.75 8.79
C VAL A 106 11.09 -2.45 8.42
N ALA A 107 10.28 -1.86 9.31
CA ALA A 107 9.67 -0.55 9.06
C ALA A 107 10.74 0.55 8.98
N GLN A 108 11.74 0.52 9.87
CA GLN A 108 12.87 1.45 9.84
C GLN A 108 13.68 1.30 8.56
N GLU A 109 13.96 0.07 8.12
CA GLU A 109 14.67 -0.21 6.87
C GLU A 109 13.90 0.30 5.64
N ALA A 110 12.58 0.07 5.58
CA ALA A 110 11.74 0.56 4.51
C ALA A 110 11.79 2.09 4.41
N ILE A 111 11.68 2.79 5.55
CA ILE A 111 11.79 4.25 5.63
C ILE A 111 13.20 4.71 5.22
N GLU A 112 14.25 4.09 5.72
CA GLU A 112 15.64 4.45 5.38
C GLU A 112 15.91 4.32 3.87
N ARG A 113 15.43 3.23 3.25
CA ARG A 113 15.53 3.01 1.80
C ARG A 113 14.81 4.10 1.00
N VAL A 114 13.68 4.57 1.50
CA VAL A 114 12.93 5.65 0.89
C VAL A 114 13.68 6.99 1.04
N LEU A 115 14.20 7.28 2.24
CA LEU A 115 14.93 8.51 2.52
C LEU A 115 16.26 8.62 1.77
N THR A 116 16.99 7.52 1.61
CA THR A 116 18.25 7.47 0.84
C THR A 116 18.05 7.78 -0.64
N ARG A 117 16.82 7.62 -1.16
CA ARG A 117 16.45 7.94 -2.54
C ARG A 117 15.64 9.24 -2.65
N SER A 118 15.54 10.03 -1.58
CA SER A 118 14.70 11.24 -1.52
C SER A 118 15.01 12.31 -2.57
N ASN A 119 16.21 12.32 -3.14
CA ASN A 119 16.60 13.25 -4.20
C ASN A 119 16.25 12.76 -5.61
N GLU A 120 15.72 11.53 -5.74
CA GLU A 120 15.34 10.98 -7.03
C GLU A 120 14.04 11.61 -7.55
N PRO A 121 13.88 11.79 -8.86
CA PRO A 121 12.67 12.39 -9.43
C PRO A 121 11.36 11.67 -9.07
N PHE A 122 11.43 10.36 -8.87
CA PHE A 122 10.30 9.48 -8.52
C PHE A 122 10.15 9.27 -7.00
N ALA A 123 10.97 9.91 -6.17
CA ALA A 123 10.94 9.67 -4.72
C ALA A 123 9.57 9.95 -4.08
N PRO A 124 8.85 11.04 -4.41
CA PRO A 124 7.55 11.32 -3.82
C PRO A 124 6.51 10.21 -4.09
N ASP A 125 6.63 9.53 -5.22
CA ASP A 125 5.73 8.44 -5.63
C ASP A 125 5.99 7.14 -4.83
N LEU A 126 7.16 7.02 -4.19
CA LEU A 126 7.51 5.90 -3.31
C LEU A 126 7.11 6.13 -1.85
N TRP A 127 6.56 7.30 -1.51
CA TRP A 127 6.18 7.67 -0.14
C TRP A 127 4.70 7.43 0.14
N GLY A 128 3.91 7.16 -0.90
CA GLY A 128 2.48 6.85 -0.84
C GLY A 128 2.20 5.35 -0.87
#